data_AF-A0A372DRQ7-F1
#
_entry.id   AF-A0A372DRQ7-F1
#
_cell.length_a   1.000
_cell.length_b   1.000
_cell.length_c   1.000
_cell.angle_alpha   90.00
_cell.angle_beta   90.00
_cell.angle_gamma   90.00
#
_symmetry.space_group_name_H-M   'P 1'
#
loop_
_entity.id
_entity.type
_entity.pdbx_description
1 polymer ?
#
loop_
_entity_poly.entity_id
_entity_poly.type
_entity_poly.pdbx_seq_one_letter_code
_entity_poly.pdbx_strand_id
1 'polypeptide(L)'
;MASQPPHKTMASAVAVNPLDRLDSELATALDELDQYWTLLLEANEPQVLEAEPLAQLQELASYTYRDVDGQQKPLVTAAEIEQLTVPRGTLTSAERNAIQSHVTHTYQFLKRIPWTSYLRQVPEIAYGHHEKLDGSGYPRGLQAGEIPIQTRIMSIADVYDALTAADRPYKRAISTSSALTILRQEAQINRLDPVLVSLFEEKAVYQAIGHALDHQLLRPQSALDGPFWS
;
A
#
# COMPACT_ATOMS: atom_id res chain seq x y z
N MET A 1 67.37 24.83 -53.48
CA MET A 1 66.76 23.51 -53.20
C MET A 1 67.37 22.95 -51.93
N ALA A 2 66.65 23.03 -50.81
CA ALA A 2 66.73 22.15 -49.63
C ALA A 2 65.82 22.77 -48.56
N SER A 3 64.56 22.33 -48.53
CA SER A 3 63.59 22.70 -47.49
C SER A 3 63.32 21.42 -46.68
N GLN A 4 63.76 21.40 -45.43
CA GLN A 4 63.43 20.33 -44.47
C GLN A 4 61.98 20.49 -44.00
N PRO A 5 61.21 19.41 -43.83
CA PRO A 5 59.91 19.48 -43.19
C PRO A 5 60.07 19.45 -41.65
N PRO A 6 59.11 20.04 -40.90
CA PRO A 6 59.21 20.15 -39.46
C PRO A 6 58.93 18.82 -38.75
N HIS A 7 59.61 18.62 -37.62
CA HIS A 7 59.39 17.53 -36.68
C HIS A 7 57.92 17.50 -36.19
N LYS A 8 57.23 16.37 -36.40
CA LYS A 8 55.99 16.04 -35.68
C LYS A 8 56.34 15.71 -34.24
N THR A 9 55.98 16.59 -33.31
CA THR A 9 55.93 16.29 -31.88
C THR A 9 54.81 15.27 -31.65
N MET A 10 55.18 14.04 -31.30
CA MET A 10 54.23 13.04 -30.81
C MET A 10 53.69 13.51 -29.46
N ALA A 11 52.38 13.73 -29.38
CA ALA A 11 51.69 13.96 -28.12
C ALA A 11 51.82 12.69 -27.26
N SER A 12 52.53 12.81 -26.13
CA SER A 12 52.59 11.80 -25.08
C SER A 12 51.20 11.63 -24.48
N ALA A 13 50.55 10.49 -24.73
CA ALA A 13 49.36 10.09 -23.99
C ALA A 13 49.77 9.88 -22.52
N VAL A 14 49.23 10.70 -21.62
CA VAL A 14 49.41 10.56 -20.17
C VAL A 14 48.76 9.25 -19.76
N ALA A 15 49.58 8.24 -19.43
CA ALA A 15 49.09 6.99 -18.86
C ALA A 15 48.55 7.29 -17.45
N VAL A 16 47.23 7.17 -17.29
CA VAL A 16 46.55 7.29 -15.99
C VAL A 16 47.14 6.23 -15.04
N ASN A 17 47.54 6.65 -13.84
CA ASN A 17 48.13 5.78 -12.83
C ASN A 17 47.10 4.71 -12.39
N PRO A 18 47.47 3.42 -12.31
CA PRO A 18 46.58 2.36 -11.85
C PRO A 18 45.95 2.62 -10.47
N LEU A 19 46.64 3.34 -9.58
CA LEU A 19 46.10 3.71 -8.27
C LEU A 19 44.98 4.76 -8.40
N ASP A 20 45.19 5.82 -9.20
CA ASP A 20 44.17 6.85 -9.44
C ASP A 20 42.89 6.25 -10.06
N ARG A 21 43.04 5.20 -10.87
CA ARG A 21 41.91 4.45 -11.41
C ARG A 21 41.14 3.70 -10.32
N LEU A 22 41.84 3.00 -9.42
CA LEU A 22 41.21 2.29 -8.29
C LEU A 22 40.50 3.25 -7.34
N ASP A 23 41.11 4.40 -7.06
CA ASP A 23 40.49 5.44 -6.23
C ASP A 23 39.22 5.99 -6.88
N SER A 24 39.24 6.21 -8.20
CA SER A 24 38.05 6.62 -8.95
C SER A 24 36.96 5.54 -8.95
N GLU A 25 37.32 4.27 -9.14
CA GLU A 25 36.37 3.14 -9.10
C GLU A 25 35.74 2.99 -7.70
N LEU A 26 36.53 3.17 -6.63
CA LEU A 26 36.05 3.16 -5.25
C LEU A 26 35.10 4.34 -4.98
N ALA A 27 35.46 5.55 -5.42
CA ALA A 27 34.61 6.72 -5.24
C ALA A 27 33.25 6.56 -5.93
N THR A 28 33.23 6.04 -7.16
CA THR A 28 31.98 5.73 -7.86
C THR A 28 31.15 4.69 -7.12
N ALA A 29 31.75 3.61 -6.61
CA ALA A 29 31.03 2.60 -5.86
C ALA A 29 30.44 3.13 -4.54
N LEU A 30 31.15 4.04 -3.85
CA LEU A 30 30.64 4.69 -2.64
C LEU A 30 29.44 5.59 -2.95
N ASP A 31 29.54 6.42 -4.00
CA ASP A 31 28.44 7.27 -4.44
C ASP A 31 27.19 6.46 -4.83
N GLU A 32 27.37 5.30 -5.50
CA GLU A 32 26.28 4.38 -5.82
C GLU A 32 25.63 3.79 -4.57
N LEU A 33 26.43 3.35 -3.58
CA LEU A 33 25.91 2.80 -2.33
C LEU A 33 25.17 3.85 -1.49
N ASP A 34 25.63 5.10 -1.47
CA ASP A 34 24.94 6.19 -0.78
C ASP A 34 23.59 6.52 -1.42
N GLN A 35 23.50 6.43 -2.76
CA GLN A 35 22.23 6.54 -3.48
C GLN A 35 21.27 5.41 -3.12
N TYR A 36 21.75 4.17 -3.11
CA TYR A 36 20.92 3.02 -2.69
C TYR A 36 20.49 3.11 -1.23
N TRP A 37 21.35 3.58 -0.33
CA TRP A 37 20.99 3.80 1.07
C TRP A 37 19.85 4.82 1.23
N THR A 38 19.93 5.93 0.48
CA THR A 38 18.87 6.95 0.47
C THR A 38 17.56 6.36 -0.03
N LEU A 39 17.58 5.61 -1.13
CA LEU A 39 16.42 4.92 -1.67
C LEU A 39 15.81 3.94 -0.67
N LEU A 40 16.63 3.15 0.04
CA LEU A 40 16.15 2.21 1.06
C LEU A 40 15.44 2.92 2.21
N LEU A 41 15.97 4.06 2.66
CA LEU A 41 15.32 4.86 3.72
C LEU A 41 13.97 5.40 3.25
N GLU A 42 13.89 5.89 2.01
CA GLU A 42 12.63 6.38 1.44
C GLU A 42 11.61 5.24 1.24
N ALA A 43 12.05 4.06 0.81
CA ALA A 43 11.19 2.90 0.61
C ALA A 43 10.69 2.27 1.91
N ASN A 44 11.40 2.50 3.02
CA ASN A 44 11.03 2.00 4.35
C ASN A 44 10.01 2.91 5.08
N GLU A 45 9.55 3.98 4.44
CA GLU A 45 8.47 4.82 4.95
C GLU A 45 7.10 4.37 4.39
N PRO A 46 6.00 4.50 5.16
CA PRO A 46 4.67 4.11 4.72
C PRO A 46 4.10 5.11 3.70
N GLN A 47 4.63 5.05 2.48
CA GLN A 47 4.24 5.88 1.35
C GLN A 47 4.01 5.03 0.08
N VAL A 48 3.39 5.63 -0.93
CA VAL A 48 3.20 4.97 -2.22
C VAL A 48 4.52 5.00 -2.97
N LEU A 49 5.00 3.83 -3.36
CA LEU A 49 6.21 3.71 -4.15
C LEU A 49 5.88 3.94 -5.63
N GLU A 50 6.54 4.94 -6.21
CA GLU A 50 6.48 5.22 -7.65
C GLU A 50 7.25 4.15 -8.45
N ALA A 51 7.01 4.10 -9.76
CA ALA A 51 7.57 3.05 -10.63
C ALA A 51 9.11 3.06 -10.72
N GLU A 52 9.73 4.23 -10.69
CA GLU A 52 11.19 4.39 -10.78
C GLU A 52 11.92 3.85 -9.53
N PRO A 53 11.58 4.28 -8.29
CA PRO A 53 12.12 3.68 -7.07
C PRO A 53 11.97 2.15 -7.02
N LEU A 54 10.84 1.62 -7.49
CA LEU A 54 10.58 0.19 -7.51
C LEU A 54 11.55 -0.56 -8.43
N ALA A 55 11.84 -0.01 -9.60
CA ALA A 55 12.81 -0.60 -10.53
C ALA A 55 14.23 -0.59 -9.96
N GLN A 56 14.63 0.49 -9.28
CA GLN A 56 15.94 0.60 -8.63
C GLN A 56 16.09 -0.40 -7.48
N LEU A 57 15.05 -0.63 -6.68
CA LEU A 57 15.06 -1.68 -5.65
C LEU A 57 15.18 -3.09 -6.24
N GLN A 58 14.57 -3.34 -7.40
CA GLN A 58 14.71 -4.61 -8.11
C GLN A 58 16.13 -4.83 -8.66
N GLU A 59 16.79 -3.75 -9.11
CA GLU A 59 18.19 -3.80 -9.49
C GLU A 59 19.08 -4.10 -8.27
N LEU A 60 18.84 -3.42 -7.14
CA LEU A 60 19.54 -3.62 -5.88
C LEU A 60 19.44 -5.06 -5.36
N ALA A 61 18.33 -5.75 -5.64
CA ALA A 61 18.14 -7.16 -5.30
C ALA A 61 19.16 -8.10 -5.95
N SER A 62 19.79 -7.68 -7.05
CA SER A 62 20.84 -8.45 -7.73
C SER A 62 22.24 -8.15 -7.19
N TYR A 63 22.39 -7.09 -6.38
CA TYR A 63 23.68 -6.66 -5.87
C TYR A 63 24.18 -7.62 -4.80
N THR A 64 25.44 -8.04 -4.94
CA THR A 64 26.09 -8.94 -3.98
C THR A 64 27.45 -8.39 -3.60
N TYR A 65 27.87 -8.68 -2.38
CA TYR A 65 29.21 -8.38 -1.89
C TYR A 65 29.87 -9.64 -1.38
N ARG A 66 31.19 -9.58 -1.27
CA ARG A 66 31.99 -10.67 -0.71
C ARG A 66 32.33 -10.34 0.75
N ASP A 67 31.97 -11.21 1.67
CA ASP A 67 32.26 -11.00 3.09
C ASP A 67 33.73 -11.33 3.43
N VAL A 68 34.08 -11.17 4.71
CA VAL A 68 35.44 -11.42 5.24
C VAL A 68 35.91 -12.87 5.05
N ASP A 69 34.97 -13.82 4.96
CA ASP A 69 35.25 -15.24 4.73
C ASP A 69 35.28 -15.59 3.25
N GLY A 70 35.05 -14.60 2.38
CA GLY A 70 35.07 -14.76 0.95
C GLY A 70 33.75 -15.28 0.35
N GLN A 71 32.67 -15.34 1.13
CA GLN A 71 31.36 -15.79 0.66
C GLN A 71 30.61 -14.64 -0.01
N GLN A 72 29.94 -14.93 -1.13
CA GLN A 72 29.03 -13.97 -1.75
C GLN A 72 27.72 -13.90 -0.94
N LYS A 73 27.31 -12.68 -0.59
CA LYS A 73 26.06 -12.39 0.11
C LYS A 73 25.30 -11.30 -0.64
N PRO A 74 23.95 -11.37 -0.66
CA PRO A 74 23.17 -10.27 -1.19
C PRO A 74 23.34 -9.04 -0.30
N LEU A 75 23.32 -7.85 -0.92
CA LEU A 75 23.35 -6.59 -0.18
C LEU A 75 22.04 -6.37 0.59
N VAL A 76 20.91 -6.74 -0.03
CA VAL A 76 19.57 -6.75 0.55
C VAL A 76 18.97 -8.13 0.34
N THR A 77 18.44 -8.74 1.40
CA THR A 77 17.88 -10.09 1.32
C THR A 77 16.59 -10.12 0.51
N ALA A 78 16.24 -11.29 -0.04
CA ALA A 78 14.99 -11.45 -0.77
C ALA A 78 13.74 -11.09 0.06
N ALA A 79 13.78 -11.33 1.37
CA ALA A 79 12.69 -10.98 2.29
C ALA A 79 12.56 -9.46 2.50
N GLU A 80 13.69 -8.75 2.63
CA GLU A 80 13.70 -7.30 2.73
C GLU A 80 13.22 -6.66 1.42
N ILE A 81 13.66 -7.18 0.26
CA ILE A 81 13.16 -6.73 -1.05
C ILE A 81 11.65 -6.93 -1.15
N GLU A 82 11.10 -8.08 -0.73
CA GLU A 82 9.64 -8.29 -0.74
C GLU A 82 8.89 -7.23 0.08
N GLN A 83 9.42 -6.82 1.23
CA GLN A 83 8.83 -5.81 2.09
C GLN A 83 8.95 -4.39 1.51
N LEU A 84 10.14 -4.05 1.00
CA LEU A 84 10.44 -2.72 0.44
C LEU A 84 9.78 -2.47 -0.92
N THR A 85 9.32 -3.53 -1.60
CA THR A 85 8.67 -3.43 -2.91
C THR A 85 7.14 -3.47 -2.83
N VAL A 86 6.57 -3.40 -1.61
CA VAL A 86 5.11 -3.32 -1.43
C VAL A 86 4.63 -1.97 -1.97
N PRO A 87 3.83 -1.94 -3.06
CA PRO A 87 3.51 -0.69 -3.74
C PRO A 87 2.61 0.23 -2.91
N ARG A 88 1.77 -0.36 -2.04
CA ARG A 88 0.74 0.33 -1.26
C ARG A 88 0.52 -0.34 0.09
N GLY A 89 0.62 0.46 1.15
CA GLY A 89 0.52 0.01 2.53
C GLY A 89 1.77 -0.73 3.00
N THR A 90 1.68 -1.36 4.17
CA THR A 90 2.85 -1.93 4.87
C THR A 90 2.81 -3.45 4.96
N LEU A 91 1.93 -4.09 4.18
CA LEU A 91 1.69 -5.53 4.25
C LEU A 91 2.12 -6.20 2.95
N THR A 92 3.00 -7.18 3.09
CA THR A 92 3.27 -8.15 2.02
C THR A 92 2.00 -8.89 1.64
N SER A 93 2.02 -9.55 0.49
CA SER A 93 0.88 -10.37 0.04
C SER A 93 0.57 -11.49 1.03
N ALA A 94 1.59 -12.11 1.63
CA ALA A 94 1.43 -13.15 2.64
C ALA A 94 0.78 -12.62 3.92
N GLU A 95 1.23 -11.48 4.44
CA GLU A 95 0.65 -10.85 5.62
C GLU A 95 -0.78 -10.36 5.39
N ARG A 96 -1.05 -9.77 4.22
CA ARG A 96 -2.40 -9.38 3.81
C ARG A 96 -3.33 -10.60 3.81
N ASN A 97 -2.92 -11.71 3.22
CA ASN A 97 -3.70 -12.95 3.21
C ASN A 97 -3.93 -13.49 4.63
N ALA A 98 -2.90 -13.43 5.49
CA ALA A 98 -3.01 -13.85 6.88
C ALA A 98 -4.05 -13.00 7.64
N ILE A 99 -4.05 -11.69 7.46
CA ILE A 99 -5.05 -10.80 8.06
C ILE A 99 -6.44 -11.09 7.49
N GLN A 100 -6.59 -11.21 6.18
CA GLN A 100 -7.87 -11.50 5.52
C GLN A 100 -8.47 -12.85 5.95
N SER A 101 -7.64 -13.81 6.39
CA SER A 101 -8.09 -15.12 6.87
C SER A 101 -9.05 -15.06 8.07
N HIS A 102 -9.09 -13.95 8.82
CA HIS A 102 -9.97 -13.77 9.97
C HIS A 102 -11.45 -13.96 9.61
N VAL A 103 -11.86 -13.60 8.39
CA VAL A 103 -13.24 -13.76 7.91
C VAL A 103 -13.57 -15.24 7.78
N THR A 104 -12.67 -16.01 7.17
CA THR A 104 -12.80 -17.47 7.03
C THR A 104 -12.79 -18.15 8.39
N HIS A 105 -11.88 -17.78 9.28
CA HIS A 105 -11.86 -18.33 10.63
C HIS A 105 -13.17 -18.03 11.38
N THR A 106 -13.64 -16.78 11.33
CA THR A 106 -14.91 -16.36 11.94
C THR A 106 -16.08 -17.19 11.40
N TYR A 107 -16.18 -17.36 10.09
CA TYR A 107 -17.19 -18.23 9.48
C TYR A 107 -17.14 -19.67 10.02
N GLN A 108 -15.94 -20.27 10.08
CA GLN A 108 -15.78 -21.63 10.59
C GLN A 108 -16.16 -21.75 12.07
N PHE A 109 -15.91 -20.73 12.89
CA PHE A 109 -16.38 -20.69 14.26
C PHE A 109 -17.89 -20.56 14.34
N LEU A 110 -18.48 -19.57 13.67
CA LEU A 110 -19.92 -19.30 13.70
C LEU A 110 -20.73 -20.48 13.16
N LYS A 111 -20.24 -21.21 12.16
CA LYS A 111 -20.92 -22.39 11.59
C LYS A 111 -21.11 -23.53 12.59
N ARG A 112 -20.30 -23.59 13.65
CA ARG A 112 -20.40 -24.61 14.71
C ARG A 112 -21.48 -24.31 15.75
N ILE A 113 -21.99 -23.08 15.78
CA ILE A 113 -23.01 -22.64 16.72
C ILE A 113 -24.39 -23.14 16.23
N PRO A 114 -25.21 -23.76 17.09
CA PRO A 114 -26.56 -24.19 16.73
C PRO A 114 -27.51 -23.00 16.69
N TRP A 115 -27.48 -22.25 15.58
CA TRP A 115 -28.34 -21.08 15.39
C TRP A 115 -29.82 -21.44 15.34
N THR A 116 -30.64 -20.56 15.91
CA THR A 116 -32.09 -20.55 15.70
C THR A 116 -32.41 -20.28 14.22
N SER A 117 -33.63 -20.60 13.80
CA SER A 117 -34.07 -20.43 12.40
C SER A 117 -33.88 -19.00 11.88
N TYR A 118 -34.11 -17.98 12.73
CA TYR A 118 -33.99 -16.58 12.35
C TYR A 118 -32.54 -16.05 12.32
N LEU A 119 -31.57 -16.74 12.93
CA LEU A 119 -30.14 -16.36 12.93
C LEU A 119 -29.27 -17.27 12.05
N ARG A 120 -29.86 -18.23 11.34
CA ARG A 120 -29.10 -19.23 10.57
C ARG A 120 -28.18 -18.62 9.50
N GLN A 121 -28.46 -17.39 9.05
CA GLN A 121 -27.66 -16.68 8.05
C GLN A 121 -26.46 -15.92 8.63
N VAL A 122 -26.36 -15.75 9.96
CA VAL A 122 -25.27 -14.99 10.60
C VAL A 122 -23.87 -15.43 10.13
N PRO A 123 -23.55 -16.73 10.02
CA PRO A 123 -22.25 -17.15 9.50
C PRO A 123 -21.99 -16.65 8.08
N GLU A 124 -22.96 -16.75 7.16
CA GLU A 124 -22.79 -16.31 5.76
C GLU A 124 -22.69 -14.79 5.65
N ILE A 125 -23.44 -14.06 6.47
CA ILE A 125 -23.37 -12.59 6.55
C ILE A 125 -21.97 -12.18 6.99
N ALA A 126 -21.47 -12.76 8.09
CA ALA A 126 -20.14 -12.51 8.58
C ALA A 126 -19.05 -13.02 7.63
N TYR A 127 -19.30 -14.04 6.81
CA TYR A 127 -18.31 -14.51 5.85
C TYR A 127 -18.14 -13.57 4.65
N GLY A 128 -19.18 -12.81 4.32
CA GLY A 128 -19.18 -11.93 3.15
C GLY A 128 -18.97 -10.44 3.44
N HIS A 129 -18.77 -10.01 4.69
CA HIS A 129 -18.80 -8.57 5.01
C HIS A 129 -17.63 -7.75 4.43
N HIS A 130 -16.57 -8.39 3.94
CA HIS A 130 -15.50 -7.76 3.17
C HIS A 130 -15.60 -7.99 1.65
N GLU A 131 -16.69 -8.59 1.18
CA GLU A 131 -17.02 -8.65 -0.24
C GLU A 131 -17.42 -7.25 -0.74
N LYS A 132 -17.13 -6.98 -2.02
CA LYS A 132 -17.40 -5.68 -2.66
C LYS A 132 -18.23 -5.93 -3.90
N LEU A 133 -19.13 -4.99 -4.24
CA LEU A 133 -20.06 -5.18 -5.36
C LEU A 133 -19.37 -5.36 -6.73
N ASP A 134 -18.15 -4.82 -6.88
CA ASP A 134 -17.30 -4.94 -8.07
C ASP A 134 -16.51 -6.25 -8.15
N GLY A 135 -16.62 -7.13 -7.14
CA GLY A 135 -15.87 -8.39 -7.06
C GLY A 135 -14.42 -8.25 -6.58
N SER A 136 -13.96 -7.03 -6.24
CA SER A 136 -12.61 -6.80 -5.70
C SER A 136 -12.47 -7.14 -4.20
N GLY A 137 -13.56 -7.60 -3.58
CA GLY A 137 -13.60 -8.01 -2.19
C GLY A 137 -13.05 -9.41 -1.93
N TYR A 138 -13.14 -9.83 -0.69
CA TYR A 138 -12.65 -11.13 -0.23
C TYR A 138 -13.61 -11.69 0.84
N PRO A 139 -13.60 -13.00 1.12
CA PRO A 139 -12.66 -14.03 0.64
C PRO A 139 -13.05 -14.74 -0.66
N ARG A 140 -14.27 -14.58 -1.17
CA ARG A 140 -14.75 -15.32 -2.35
C ARG A 140 -14.73 -14.49 -3.64
N GLY A 141 -14.63 -13.17 -3.55
CA GLY A 141 -14.68 -12.30 -4.73
C GLY A 141 -16.08 -12.25 -5.35
N LEU A 142 -17.11 -12.24 -4.49
CA LEU A 142 -18.50 -12.24 -4.93
C LEU A 142 -18.84 -10.93 -5.66
N GLN A 143 -19.66 -11.03 -6.69
CA GLN A 143 -20.22 -9.87 -7.37
C GLN A 143 -21.55 -9.45 -6.73
N ALA A 144 -22.01 -8.23 -7.05
CA ALA A 144 -23.20 -7.63 -6.47
C ALA A 144 -24.40 -8.60 -6.34
N GLY A 145 -24.77 -9.31 -7.41
CA GLY A 145 -25.92 -10.22 -7.41
C GLY A 145 -25.84 -11.41 -6.44
N GLU A 146 -24.64 -11.73 -5.97
CA GLU A 146 -24.35 -12.86 -5.09
C GLU A 146 -24.29 -12.45 -3.62
N ILE A 147 -24.12 -11.16 -3.33
CA ILE A 147 -23.97 -10.64 -1.97
C ILE A 147 -25.35 -10.33 -1.38
N PRO A 148 -25.78 -11.04 -0.31
CA PRO A 148 -27.06 -10.78 0.35
C PRO A 148 -27.15 -9.35 0.89
N ILE A 149 -28.35 -8.78 0.92
CA ILE A 149 -28.57 -7.41 1.40
C ILE A 149 -28.06 -7.19 2.83
N GLN A 150 -28.22 -8.19 3.72
CA GLN A 150 -27.74 -8.13 5.10
C GLN A 150 -26.21 -8.01 5.17
N THR A 151 -25.50 -8.71 4.27
CA THR A 151 -24.05 -8.60 4.14
C THR A 151 -23.65 -7.20 3.69
N ARG A 152 -24.33 -6.64 2.68
CA ARG A 152 -24.05 -5.27 2.20
C ARG A 152 -24.26 -4.21 3.29
N ILE A 153 -25.32 -4.36 4.11
CA ILE A 153 -25.57 -3.50 5.27
C ILE A 153 -24.41 -3.62 6.27
N MET A 154 -23.99 -4.85 6.59
CA MET A 154 -22.89 -5.09 7.51
C MET A 154 -21.57 -4.50 7.00
N SER A 155 -21.26 -4.63 5.70
CA SER A 155 -20.07 -4.03 5.08
C SER A 155 -20.01 -2.52 5.26
N ILE A 156 -21.13 -1.82 5.07
CA ILE A 156 -21.20 -0.37 5.25
C ILE A 156 -20.99 0.01 6.73
N ALA A 157 -21.63 -0.73 7.64
CA ALA A 157 -21.47 -0.51 9.07
C ALA A 157 -20.02 -0.73 9.54
N ASP A 158 -19.37 -1.81 9.08
CA ASP A 158 -17.98 -2.15 9.39
C ASP A 158 -17.00 -1.09 8.87
N VAL A 159 -17.16 -0.65 7.62
CA VAL A 159 -16.32 0.42 7.05
C VAL A 159 -16.50 1.72 7.84
N TYR A 160 -17.73 2.11 8.17
CA TYR A 160 -17.98 3.32 8.93
C TYR A 160 -17.35 3.26 10.33
N ASP A 161 -17.54 2.15 11.05
CA ASP A 161 -16.98 1.94 12.38
C ASP A 161 -15.44 1.97 12.34
N ALA A 162 -14.84 1.27 11.38
CA ALA A 162 -13.38 1.24 11.19
C ALA A 162 -12.76 2.62 10.90
N LEU A 163 -13.50 3.51 10.21
CA LEU A 163 -13.03 4.87 9.90
C LEU A 163 -13.14 5.81 11.11
N THR A 164 -14.18 5.63 11.93
CA THR A 164 -14.51 6.54 13.04
C THR A 164 -13.97 6.09 14.40
N ALA A 165 -13.51 4.83 14.50
CA ALA A 165 -12.89 4.28 15.70
C ALA A 165 -11.69 5.14 16.18
N ALA A 166 -11.77 5.60 17.43
CA ALA A 166 -10.80 6.52 18.04
C ALA A 166 -9.62 5.84 18.74
N ASP A 167 -9.61 4.52 18.80
CA ASP A 167 -8.69 3.69 19.58
C ASP A 167 -7.49 3.18 18.80
N ARG A 168 -7.34 3.54 17.51
CA ARG A 168 -6.19 3.13 16.70
C ARG A 168 -4.95 3.99 17.02
N PRO A 169 -3.86 3.43 17.58
CA PRO A 169 -2.69 4.20 18.05
C PRO A 169 -2.01 5.04 16.96
N TYR A 170 -2.23 4.70 15.70
CA TYR A 170 -1.54 5.25 14.53
C TYR A 170 -2.43 6.14 13.66
N LYS A 171 -3.71 6.34 14.02
CA LYS A 171 -4.62 7.15 13.21
C LYS A 171 -5.64 7.90 14.07
N ARG A 172 -5.65 9.23 13.95
CA ARG A 172 -6.69 10.06 14.56
C ARG A 172 -8.05 9.68 13.96
N ALA A 173 -9.07 9.53 14.80
CA ALA A 173 -10.44 9.26 14.34
C ALA A 173 -10.84 10.22 13.22
N ILE A 174 -11.41 9.67 12.15
CA ILE A 174 -11.92 10.47 11.03
C ILE A 174 -13.28 11.04 11.45
N SER A 175 -13.56 12.30 11.10
CA SER A 175 -14.86 12.90 11.37
C SER A 175 -16.01 12.16 10.67
N THR A 176 -17.22 12.25 11.23
CA THR A 176 -18.43 11.72 10.58
C THR A 176 -18.58 12.20 9.14
N SER A 177 -18.35 13.49 8.89
CA SER A 177 -18.45 14.10 7.55
C SER A 177 -17.46 13.50 6.56
N SER A 178 -16.23 13.23 7.00
CA SER A 178 -15.19 12.62 6.19
C SER A 178 -15.47 11.12 5.97
N ALA A 179 -15.94 10.40 7.00
CA ALA A 179 -16.33 8.99 6.87
C ALA A 179 -17.48 8.80 5.87
N LEU A 180 -18.52 9.65 5.92
CA LEU A 180 -19.60 9.66 4.93
C LEU A 180 -19.09 9.97 3.52
N THR A 181 -18.13 10.89 3.40
CA THR A 181 -17.51 11.21 2.10
C THR A 181 -16.79 9.99 1.51
N ILE A 182 -16.06 9.23 2.32
CA ILE A 182 -15.40 7.97 1.90
C ILE A 182 -16.44 6.92 1.49
N LEU A 183 -17.52 6.74 2.27
CA LEU A 183 -18.60 5.82 1.90
C LEU A 183 -19.22 6.17 0.54
N ARG A 184 -19.45 7.46 0.27
CA ARG A 184 -19.96 7.93 -1.03
C ARG A 184 -18.97 7.62 -2.16
N GLN A 185 -17.68 7.84 -1.95
CA GLN A 185 -16.66 7.54 -2.95
C GLN A 185 -16.60 6.03 -3.27
N GLU A 186 -16.62 5.17 -2.25
CA GLU A 186 -16.66 3.71 -2.44
C GLU A 186 -17.95 3.24 -3.13
N ALA A 187 -19.08 3.90 -2.88
CA ALA A 187 -20.32 3.65 -3.61
C ALA A 187 -20.25 4.08 -5.09
N GLN A 188 -19.61 5.22 -5.39
CA GLN A 188 -19.46 5.73 -6.76
C GLN A 188 -18.64 4.79 -7.65
N ILE A 189 -17.64 4.12 -7.08
CA ILE A 189 -16.84 3.10 -7.78
C ILE A 189 -17.41 1.69 -7.66
N ASN A 190 -18.68 1.55 -7.26
CA ASN A 190 -19.42 0.29 -7.17
C ASN A 190 -18.75 -0.74 -6.24
N ARG A 191 -18.15 -0.32 -5.13
CA ARG A 191 -17.66 -1.23 -4.08
C ARG A 191 -18.67 -1.44 -2.96
N LEU A 192 -19.40 -0.37 -2.61
CA LEU A 192 -20.50 -0.39 -1.67
C LEU A 192 -21.84 -0.16 -2.38
N ASP A 193 -22.93 -0.62 -1.77
CA ASP A 193 -24.27 -0.44 -2.31
C ASP A 193 -24.73 1.03 -2.20
N PRO A 194 -24.90 1.75 -3.33
CA PRO A 194 -25.20 3.17 -3.29
C PRO A 194 -26.55 3.47 -2.63
N VAL A 195 -27.54 2.58 -2.77
CA VAL A 195 -28.87 2.76 -2.17
C VAL A 195 -28.77 2.66 -0.65
N LEU A 196 -28.01 1.68 -0.15
CA LEU A 196 -27.81 1.51 1.29
C LEU A 196 -26.93 2.61 1.90
N VAL A 197 -25.92 3.10 1.18
CA VAL A 197 -25.11 4.25 1.62
C VAL A 197 -25.98 5.51 1.73
N SER A 198 -26.82 5.79 0.73
CA SER A 198 -27.78 6.91 0.80
C SER A 198 -28.74 6.74 1.98
N LEU A 199 -29.28 5.54 2.19
CA LEU A 199 -30.18 5.26 3.31
C LEU A 199 -29.48 5.47 4.67
N PHE A 200 -28.22 5.04 4.81
CA PHE A 200 -27.42 5.22 6.02
C PHE A 200 -27.26 6.71 6.38
N GLU A 201 -26.98 7.55 5.38
CA GLU A 201 -26.84 9.00 5.54
C GLU A 201 -28.18 9.68 5.82
N GLU A 202 -29.22 9.38 5.04
CA GLU A 202 -30.56 9.97 5.19
C GLU A 202 -31.21 9.66 6.54
N LYS A 203 -30.98 8.47 7.07
CA LYS A 203 -31.48 8.06 8.39
C LYS A 203 -30.55 8.46 9.54
N ALA A 204 -29.44 9.12 9.23
CA ALA A 204 -28.44 9.55 10.20
C ALA A 204 -28.04 8.43 11.18
N VAL A 205 -27.81 7.21 10.67
CA VAL A 205 -27.60 6.00 11.48
C VAL A 205 -26.46 6.18 12.49
N TYR A 206 -25.44 6.95 12.13
CA TYR A 206 -24.33 7.33 13.00
C TYR A 206 -24.74 8.02 14.31
N GLN A 207 -25.92 8.67 14.37
CA GLN A 207 -26.43 9.25 15.61
C GLN A 207 -26.76 8.19 16.67
N ALA A 208 -27.07 6.96 16.25
CA ALA A 208 -27.37 5.87 17.17
C ALA A 208 -26.18 5.50 18.07
N ILE A 209 -24.95 5.79 17.62
CA ILE A 209 -23.71 5.60 18.37
C ILE A 209 -23.13 6.92 18.90
N GLY A 210 -23.93 7.99 18.91
CA GLY A 210 -23.55 9.28 19.48
C GLY A 210 -22.69 10.17 18.58
N HIS A 211 -22.50 9.81 17.31
CA HIS A 211 -21.79 10.65 16.35
C HIS A 211 -22.71 11.75 15.79
N ALA A 212 -22.11 12.90 15.45
CA ALA A 212 -22.81 14.02 14.83
C ALA A 212 -22.07 14.50 13.59
N LEU A 213 -22.77 15.25 12.74
CA LEU A 213 -22.12 15.97 11.63
C LEU A 213 -21.41 17.18 12.20
N ASP A 214 -20.12 17.30 11.88
CA ASP A 214 -19.37 18.52 12.21
C ASP A 214 -19.86 19.67 11.32
N HIS A 215 -20.42 20.71 11.94
CA HIS A 215 -21.00 21.87 11.24
C HIS A 215 -19.97 22.74 10.46
N GLN A 216 -18.71 22.35 10.38
CA GLN A 216 -17.62 23.18 9.83
C GLN A 216 -17.26 22.95 8.34
N LEU A 217 -17.90 22.02 7.62
CA LEU A 217 -17.52 21.72 6.22
C LEU A 217 -18.59 21.98 5.15
N LEU A 218 -19.67 22.71 5.45
CA LEU A 218 -20.61 23.23 4.43
C LEU A 218 -20.10 24.49 3.70
N ARG A 219 -18.79 24.76 3.71
CA ARG A 219 -18.17 25.73 2.80
C ARG A 219 -17.62 24.99 1.59
N PRO A 220 -17.88 25.46 0.35
CA PRO A 220 -17.25 24.86 -0.82
C PRO A 220 -15.74 25.10 -0.73
N GLN A 221 -14.98 24.05 -0.46
CA GLN A 221 -13.51 24.08 -0.51
C GLN A 221 -13.08 23.67 -1.91
N SER A 222 -12.89 24.67 -2.77
CA SER A 222 -11.77 24.69 -3.70
C SER A 222 -10.47 24.57 -2.88
N ALA A 223 -9.55 23.72 -3.32
CA ALA A 223 -8.25 23.39 -2.73
C ALA A 223 -8.24 22.25 -1.70
N LEU A 224 -8.26 21.01 -2.22
CA LEU A 224 -7.49 19.87 -1.70
C LEU A 224 -6.96 19.11 -2.92
N ASP A 225 -5.89 19.64 -3.51
CA ASP A 225 -5.05 18.88 -4.44
C ASP A 225 -4.18 17.93 -3.60
N GLY A 226 -4.46 16.64 -3.70
CA GLY A 226 -3.65 15.57 -3.11
C GLY A 226 -4.45 14.29 -2.86
N PRO A 227 -4.15 13.16 -3.54
CA PRO A 227 -4.86 11.90 -3.31
C PRO A 227 -4.37 11.25 -2.00
N PHE A 228 -5.23 11.21 -0.98
CA PHE A 228 -4.93 10.57 0.31
C PHE A 228 -5.30 9.08 0.40
N TRP A 229 -5.63 8.45 -0.73
CA TRP A 229 -5.92 7.03 -0.82
C TRP A 229 -5.51 6.50 -2.18
N SER A 230 -4.37 5.81 -2.20
CA SER A 230 -4.04 4.86 -3.24
C SER A 230 -3.21 3.77 -2.62
#